data_AF-A0AAV0I763-F1
#
_entry.id   AF-A0AAV0I763-F1
#
_cell.length_a   1.000
_cell.length_b   1.000
_cell.length_c   1.000
_cell.angle_alpha   90.00
_cell.angle_beta   90.00
_cell.angle_gamma   90.00
#
_symmetry.space_group_name_H-M   'P 1'
#
loop_
_entity.id
_entity.type
_entity.pdbx_description
1 polymer ?
#
loop_
_entity_poly.entity_id
_entity_poly.type
_entity_poly.pdbx_seq_one_letter_code
_entity_poly.pdbx_strand_id
1 'polypeptide(L)'
;VEGDIHGQYSDLLRLFEYGGFPPEANYLFLGDYVDRGKQSLETICLLLAYKIKYPENFFLLRGNHECASINRIYGFYDECKRRFNVRLWKSFTDAFNCLPVAALIDDKILCMHGGLSPDLTHLDQIRILPRPTAQRQLVTIFSAPNYCGEFDNAGAMMSVDEDLMCSFQILKPA
;
A
#
# COMPACT_ATOMS: atom_id res chain seq x y z
N VAL A 1 9.10 -2.51 -5.65
CA VAL A 1 8.67 -1.89 -4.38
C VAL A 1 7.85 -0.68 -4.76
N GLU A 2 6.58 -0.68 -4.37
CA GLU A 2 5.58 0.28 -4.86
C GLU A 2 5.06 1.15 -3.73
N GLY A 3 4.92 2.44 -4.02
CA GLY A 3 4.28 3.40 -3.12
C GLY A 3 2.76 3.40 -3.23
N ASP A 4 2.19 4.56 -2.93
CA ASP A 4 0.76 4.86 -2.88
C ASP A 4 0.06 4.61 -4.22
N ILE A 5 -1.16 4.07 -4.16
CA ILE A 5 -2.00 3.80 -5.34
C ILE A 5 -3.29 4.61 -5.32
N HIS A 6 -3.87 4.84 -4.13
CA HIS A 6 -5.04 5.69 -3.93
C HIS A 6 -6.19 5.47 -4.91
N GLY A 7 -6.58 4.21 -5.14
CA GLY A 7 -7.69 3.88 -6.02
C GLY A 7 -7.51 4.25 -7.49
N GLN A 8 -6.27 4.53 -7.95
CA GLN A 8 -5.92 4.72 -9.36
C GLN A 8 -5.74 3.36 -10.05
N TYR A 9 -6.83 2.62 -10.19
CA TYR A 9 -6.80 1.23 -10.65
C TYR A 9 -6.16 1.06 -12.04
N SER A 10 -6.42 1.98 -12.98
CA SER A 10 -5.78 1.93 -14.30
C SER A 10 -4.26 2.10 -14.22
N ASP A 11 -3.76 2.95 -13.32
CA ASP A 11 -2.32 3.13 -13.12
C ASP A 11 -1.70 1.92 -12.42
N LEU A 12 -2.42 1.26 -11.52
CA LEU A 12 -2.00 -0.04 -10.95
C LEU A 12 -1.84 -1.11 -12.04
N LEU A 13 -2.76 -1.18 -13.00
CA LEU A 13 -2.62 -2.13 -14.11
C LEU A 13 -1.40 -1.81 -14.98
N ARG A 14 -1.18 -0.53 -15.28
CA ARG A 14 0.03 -0.08 -16.01
C ARG A 14 1.30 -0.42 -15.23
N LEU A 15 1.29 -0.28 -13.90
CA LEU A 15 2.42 -0.66 -13.06
C LEU A 15 2.78 -2.14 -13.23
N PHE A 16 1.78 -3.03 -13.25
CA PHE A 16 2.01 -4.45 -13.52
C PHE A 16 2.42 -4.74 -14.96
N GLU A 17 1.90 -4.01 -15.96
CA GLU A 17 2.34 -4.14 -17.35
C GLU A 17 3.81 -3.79 -17.53
N TYR A 18 4.33 -2.80 -16.79
CA TYR A 18 5.73 -2.39 -16.83
C TYR A 18 6.64 -3.28 -15.98
N GLY A 19 6.21 -3.63 -14.76
CA GLY A 19 7.02 -4.40 -13.81
C GLY A 19 6.93 -5.92 -13.96
N GLY A 20 5.98 -6.42 -14.75
CA GLY A 20 5.65 -7.85 -14.87
C GLY A 20 4.49 -8.24 -13.96
N PHE A 21 3.51 -8.97 -14.48
CA PHE A 21 2.37 -9.38 -13.67
C PHE A 21 2.80 -10.46 -12.67
N PRO A 22 2.30 -10.47 -11.41
CA PRO A 22 2.57 -11.58 -10.50
C PRO A 22 2.17 -12.94 -11.13
N PRO A 23 3.06 -13.96 -11.12
CA PRO A 23 4.26 -14.09 -10.30
C PRO A 23 5.59 -13.79 -11.03
N GLU A 24 5.57 -13.11 -12.19
CA GLU A 24 6.78 -12.79 -12.96
C GLU A 24 7.75 -11.89 -12.17
N ALA A 25 7.22 -11.07 -11.26
CA ALA A 25 7.98 -10.26 -10.32
C ALA A 25 7.42 -10.39 -8.89
N ASN A 26 8.32 -10.21 -7.92
CA ASN A 26 7.98 -10.11 -6.50
C ASN A 26 7.61 -8.65 -6.16
N TYR A 27 6.55 -8.47 -5.38
CA TYR A 27 6.04 -7.13 -5.05
C TYR A 27 5.96 -6.91 -3.55
N LEU A 28 6.42 -5.73 -3.14
CA LEU A 28 6.18 -5.15 -1.83
C LEU A 28 5.52 -3.79 -2.03
N PHE A 29 4.26 -3.66 -1.63
CA PHE A 29 3.56 -2.38 -1.60
C PHE A 29 3.64 -1.75 -0.22
N LEU A 30 3.82 -0.43 -0.20
CA LEU A 30 4.09 0.32 1.03
C LEU A 30 2.82 0.79 1.74
N GLY A 31 1.66 0.88 1.09
CA GLY A 31 0.41 1.30 1.72
C GLY A 31 -0.42 2.23 0.83
N ASP A 32 -1.45 2.82 1.41
CA ASP A 32 -2.34 3.82 0.77
C ASP A 32 -2.92 3.33 -0.56
N TYR A 33 -3.67 2.24 -0.45
CA TYR A 33 -4.35 1.56 -1.57
C TYR A 33 -5.67 2.24 -1.92
N VAL A 34 -6.35 2.77 -0.90
CA VAL A 34 -7.72 3.28 -0.98
C VAL A 34 -7.77 4.80 -0.80
N ASP A 35 -8.98 5.36 -0.91
CA ASP A 35 -9.30 6.78 -0.87
C ASP A 35 -8.78 7.58 -2.07
N ARG A 36 -9.34 8.80 -2.21
CA ARG A 36 -8.99 9.86 -3.17
C ARG A 36 -9.21 9.56 -4.65
N GLY A 37 -8.83 8.38 -5.13
CA GLY A 37 -9.14 7.91 -6.48
C GLY A 37 -10.56 7.38 -6.62
N LYS A 38 -10.88 6.96 -7.85
CA LYS A 38 -12.25 6.60 -8.26
C LYS A 38 -12.58 5.12 -8.11
N GLN A 39 -11.56 4.26 -7.96
CA GLN A 39 -11.67 2.81 -8.05
C GLN A 39 -10.87 2.12 -6.92
N SER A 40 -11.08 2.56 -5.67
CA SER A 40 -10.40 1.97 -4.52
C SER A 40 -10.82 0.52 -4.29
N LEU A 41 -12.08 0.16 -4.56
CA LEU A 41 -12.55 -1.22 -4.41
C LEU A 41 -11.85 -2.18 -5.38
N GLU A 42 -11.74 -1.84 -6.65
CA GLU A 42 -11.01 -2.65 -7.63
C GLU A 42 -9.54 -2.81 -7.24
N THR A 43 -8.92 -1.69 -6.84
CA THR A 43 -7.52 -1.63 -6.40
C THR A 43 -7.27 -2.60 -5.26
N ILE A 44 -7.98 -2.45 -4.13
CA ILE A 44 -7.73 -3.31 -2.96
C ILE A 44 -8.14 -4.76 -3.20
N CYS A 45 -9.20 -5.02 -3.97
CA CYS A 45 -9.62 -6.38 -4.29
C CYS A 45 -8.55 -7.12 -5.11
N LEU A 46 -7.95 -6.46 -6.11
CA LEU A 46 -6.88 -7.08 -6.91
C LEU A 46 -5.65 -7.37 -6.06
N LEU A 47 -5.22 -6.41 -5.23
CA LEU A 47 -4.07 -6.59 -4.34
C LEU A 47 -4.29 -7.73 -3.33
N LEU A 48 -5.47 -7.82 -2.72
CA LEU A 48 -5.81 -8.92 -1.82
C LEU A 48 -5.89 -10.27 -2.56
N ALA A 49 -6.44 -10.29 -3.77
CA ALA A 49 -6.47 -11.51 -4.60
C ALA A 49 -5.06 -12.01 -4.92
N TYR A 50 -4.12 -11.12 -5.27
CA TYR A 50 -2.72 -11.48 -5.44
C TYR A 50 -2.06 -11.92 -4.14
N LYS A 51 -2.37 -11.28 -3.01
CA LYS A 51 -1.85 -11.74 -1.71
C LYS A 51 -2.30 -13.16 -1.36
N ILE A 52 -3.54 -13.51 -1.70
CA ILE A 52 -4.06 -14.87 -1.50
C ILE A 52 -3.41 -15.85 -2.47
N LYS A 53 -3.24 -15.46 -3.74
CA LYS A 53 -2.72 -16.33 -4.79
C LYS A 53 -1.21 -16.57 -4.67
N TYR A 54 -0.46 -15.57 -4.24
CA TYR A 54 1.00 -15.56 -4.19
C TYR A 54 1.50 -15.07 -2.82
N PRO A 55 1.18 -15.79 -1.72
CA PRO A 55 1.42 -15.31 -0.36
C PRO A 55 2.90 -15.07 -0.03
N GLU A 56 3.82 -15.78 -0.69
CA GLU A 56 5.27 -15.68 -0.48
C GLU A 56 6.00 -14.75 -1.48
N ASN A 57 5.28 -14.17 -2.45
CA ASN A 57 5.85 -13.32 -3.51
C ASN A 57 5.19 -11.94 -3.58
N PHE A 58 4.04 -11.77 -2.91
CA PHE A 58 3.25 -10.54 -2.94
C PHE A 58 2.97 -10.07 -1.52
N PHE A 59 3.42 -8.86 -1.20
CA PHE A 59 3.39 -8.32 0.16
C PHE A 59 2.74 -6.93 0.16
N LEU A 60 1.90 -6.70 1.18
CA LEU A 60 1.14 -5.47 1.37
C LEU A 60 1.44 -4.96 2.77
N LEU A 61 2.05 -3.78 2.88
CA LEU A 61 2.19 -3.07 4.14
C LEU A 61 0.95 -2.23 4.45
N ARG A 62 0.84 -1.75 5.67
CA ARG A 62 -0.26 -0.91 6.10
C ARG A 62 0.10 0.57 5.90
N GLY A 63 -0.70 1.29 5.13
CA GLY A 63 -0.65 2.73 5.07
C GLY A 63 -1.59 3.44 6.05
N ASN A 64 -1.54 4.77 6.07
CA ASN A 64 -2.38 5.58 6.96
C ASN A 64 -3.83 5.63 6.48
N HIS A 65 -4.09 5.40 5.19
CA HIS A 65 -5.43 5.26 4.64
C HIS A 65 -6.06 3.88 4.90
N GLU A 66 -5.27 2.87 5.27
CA GLU A 66 -5.76 1.58 5.76
C GLU A 66 -6.17 1.66 7.25
N CYS A 67 -6.84 2.74 7.65
CA CYS A 67 -7.48 2.88 8.96
C CYS A 67 -8.85 3.56 8.85
N ALA A 68 -9.79 3.09 9.68
CA ALA A 68 -11.18 3.54 9.64
C ALA A 68 -11.32 5.06 9.79
N SER A 69 -10.49 5.71 10.60
CA SER A 69 -10.59 7.16 10.84
C SER A 69 -10.30 8.00 9.61
N ILE A 70 -9.39 7.54 8.74
CA ILE A 70 -8.96 8.25 7.54
C ILE A 70 -9.88 7.87 6.38
N ASN A 71 -10.07 6.58 6.12
CA ASN A 71 -10.87 6.14 4.98
C ASN A 71 -12.39 6.30 5.15
N ARG A 72 -12.82 6.75 6.34
CA ARG A 72 -14.19 7.23 6.56
C ARG A 72 -14.49 8.54 5.86
N ILE A 73 -13.48 9.39 5.66
CA ILE A 73 -13.64 10.79 5.20
C ILE A 73 -13.03 11.06 3.82
N TYR A 74 -12.06 10.26 3.36
CA TYR A 74 -11.34 10.51 2.11
C TYR A 74 -11.82 9.66 0.91
N GLY A 75 -12.94 8.94 1.05
CA GLY A 75 -13.70 8.42 -0.09
C GLY A 75 -14.05 6.93 -0.03
N PHE A 76 -13.23 6.07 0.58
CA PHE A 76 -13.44 4.63 0.52
C PHE A 76 -14.72 4.17 1.22
N TYR A 77 -15.06 4.75 2.38
CA TYR A 77 -16.34 4.50 3.03
C TYR A 77 -17.51 4.83 2.12
N ASP A 78 -17.48 6.00 1.47
CA ASP A 78 -18.57 6.45 0.61
C ASP A 78 -18.64 5.59 -0.66
N GLU A 79 -17.51 5.14 -1.20
CA GLU A 79 -17.46 4.19 -2.31
C GLU A 79 -18.11 2.85 -1.92
N CYS A 80 -17.71 2.27 -0.77
CA CYS A 80 -18.27 1.02 -0.24
C CYS A 80 -19.78 1.15 0.01
N LYS A 81 -20.20 2.25 0.66
CA LYS A 81 -21.62 2.51 0.95
C LYS A 81 -22.44 2.68 -0.31
N ARG A 82 -21.92 3.39 -1.33
CA ARG A 82 -22.62 3.67 -2.58
C ARG A 82 -22.75 2.44 -3.47
N ARG A 83 -21.69 1.63 -3.59
CA ARG A 83 -21.65 0.48 -4.51
C ARG A 83 -22.12 -0.82 -3.88
N PHE A 84 -22.02 -0.92 -2.55
CA PHE A 84 -22.35 -2.11 -1.78
C PHE A 84 -23.12 -1.72 -0.51
N ASN A 85 -22.45 -1.79 0.65
CA ASN A 85 -23.04 -1.45 1.93
C ASN A 85 -21.96 -1.13 2.98
N VAL A 86 -22.38 -0.56 4.11
CA VAL A 86 -21.48 -0.19 5.22
C VAL A 86 -20.85 -1.42 5.89
N ARG A 87 -21.49 -2.60 5.81
CA ARG A 87 -20.92 -3.82 6.39
C ARG A 87 -19.66 -4.24 5.64
N LEU A 88 -19.61 -4.08 4.32
CA LEU A 88 -18.41 -4.34 3.52
C LEU A 88 -17.23 -3.47 3.95
N TRP A 89 -17.46 -2.17 4.18
CA TRP A 89 -16.41 -1.26 4.68
C TRP A 89 -15.86 -1.69 6.05
N LYS A 90 -16.72 -2.20 6.94
CA LYS A 90 -16.28 -2.78 8.22
C LYS A 90 -15.40 -4.02 8.02
N SER A 91 -15.76 -4.91 7.09
CA SER A 91 -14.93 -6.07 6.76
C SER A 91 -13.56 -5.68 6.20
N PHE A 92 -13.49 -4.64 5.36
CA PHE A 92 -12.20 -4.10 4.94
C PHE A 92 -11.40 -3.50 6.09
N THR A 93 -12.06 -2.79 7.00
CA THR A 93 -11.42 -2.26 8.22
C THR A 93 -10.80 -3.38 9.05
N ASP A 94 -11.52 -4.49 9.25
CA ASP A 94 -11.01 -5.65 9.97
C ASP A 94 -9.78 -6.26 9.28
N ALA A 95 -9.81 -6.37 7.95
CA ALA A 95 -8.65 -6.83 7.16
C ALA A 95 -7.45 -5.87 7.28
N PHE A 96 -7.68 -4.57 7.15
CA PHE A 96 -6.66 -3.54 7.25
C PHE A 96 -5.98 -3.48 8.63
N ASN A 97 -6.73 -3.75 9.69
CA ASN A 97 -6.17 -3.81 11.04
C ASN A 97 -5.17 -4.96 11.24
N CYS A 98 -5.11 -5.93 10.33
CA CYS A 98 -4.20 -7.07 10.36
C CYS A 98 -2.99 -6.93 9.43
N LEU A 99 -2.90 -5.86 8.63
CA LEU A 99 -1.77 -5.62 7.74
C LEU A 99 -0.46 -5.41 8.53
N PRO A 100 0.68 -5.94 8.04
CA PRO A 100 1.99 -5.66 8.60
C PRO A 100 2.37 -4.19 8.41
N VAL A 101 3.13 -3.61 9.34
CA VAL A 101 3.47 -2.18 9.31
C VAL A 101 4.84 -1.87 8.71
N ALA A 102 5.72 -2.87 8.59
CA ALA A 102 7.04 -2.74 8.01
C ALA A 102 7.51 -4.07 7.40
N ALA A 103 8.50 -4.00 6.51
CA ALA A 103 9.25 -5.13 5.98
C ALA A 103 10.75 -4.81 6.00
N LEU A 104 11.59 -5.85 6.07
CA LEU A 104 13.04 -5.71 6.01
C LEU A 104 13.53 -6.58 4.84
N ILE A 105 14.11 -5.95 3.82
CA ILE A 105 14.67 -6.65 2.65
C ILE A 105 16.15 -6.91 2.92
N ASP A 106 16.50 -8.19 2.87
CA ASP A 106 17.87 -8.73 3.03
C ASP A 106 18.64 -8.17 4.24
N ASP A 107 17.94 -7.92 5.36
CA ASP A 107 18.50 -7.31 6.57
C ASP A 107 19.17 -5.92 6.37
N LYS A 108 18.92 -5.26 5.23
CA LYS A 108 19.53 -3.97 4.87
C LYS A 108 18.53 -2.85 4.64
N ILE A 109 17.40 -3.14 4.00
CA ILE A 109 16.45 -2.10 3.57
C ILE A 109 15.16 -2.21 4.38
N LEU A 110 15.02 -1.33 5.38
CA LEU A 110 13.78 -1.21 6.14
C LEU A 110 12.75 -0.43 5.32
N CYS A 111 11.65 -1.10 4.99
CA CYS A 111 10.53 -0.56 4.25
C CYS A 111 9.35 -0.34 5.19
N MET A 112 8.75 0.83 5.13
CA MET A 112 7.50 1.16 5.79
C MET A 112 6.77 2.18 4.93
N HIS A 113 5.44 2.26 5.04
CA HIS A 113 4.69 3.32 4.35
C HIS A 113 5.34 4.67 4.68
N GLY A 114 5.64 4.82 5.97
CA GLY A 114 5.97 6.09 6.53
C GLY A 114 7.42 6.43 6.76
N GLY A 115 7.73 6.63 8.03
CA GLY A 115 9.07 6.96 8.45
C GLY A 115 9.36 6.51 9.87
N LEU A 116 10.55 6.90 10.33
CA LEU A 116 11.06 6.55 11.65
C LEU A 116 10.24 7.22 12.76
N SER A 117 10.15 6.54 13.90
CA SER A 117 9.63 7.09 15.16
C SER A 117 10.79 7.35 16.11
N PRO A 118 10.80 8.43 16.90
CA PRO A 118 11.77 8.62 17.98
C PRO A 118 11.71 7.50 19.03
N ASP A 119 10.58 6.80 19.13
CA ASP A 119 10.38 5.67 20.04
C ASP A 119 10.89 4.33 19.48
N LEU A 120 11.25 4.29 18.19
CA LEU A 120 11.78 3.10 17.53
C LEU A 120 13.29 3.01 17.76
N THR A 121 13.68 2.30 18.81
CA THR A 121 15.09 2.05 19.18
C THR A 121 15.57 0.68 18.73
N HIS A 122 14.66 -0.30 18.58
CA HIS A 122 14.96 -1.65 18.13
C HIS A 122 13.85 -2.22 17.22
N LEU A 123 14.22 -2.96 16.17
CA LEU A 123 13.25 -3.56 15.23
C LEU A 123 12.30 -4.56 15.89
N ASP A 124 12.69 -5.17 17.00
CA ASP A 124 11.82 -6.08 17.76
C ASP A 124 10.57 -5.39 18.30
N GLN A 125 10.62 -4.07 18.53
CA GLN A 125 9.43 -3.30 18.91
C GLN A 125 8.34 -3.36 17.84
N ILE A 126 8.71 -3.43 16.55
CA ILE A 126 7.77 -3.59 15.45
C ILE A 126 7.21 -5.02 15.42
N ARG A 127 8.07 -6.02 15.66
CA ARG A 127 7.69 -7.45 15.60
C ARG A 127 6.63 -7.83 16.63
N ILE A 128 6.63 -7.17 17.79
CA ILE A 128 5.70 -7.46 18.90
C ILE A 128 4.38 -6.67 18.82
N LEU A 129 4.18 -5.84 17.80
CA LEU A 129 2.93 -5.06 17.68
C LEU A 129 1.72 -6.00 17.54
N PRO A 130 0.70 -5.86 18.41
CA PRO A 130 -0.46 -6.73 18.37
C PRO A 130 -1.31 -6.44 17.13
N ARG A 131 -1.91 -7.50 16.58
CA ARG A 131 -2.89 -7.41 15.50
C ARG A 131 -4.16 -8.19 15.88
N PRO A 132 -5.37 -7.67 15.61
CA PRO A 132 -5.67 -6.43 14.90
C PRO A 132 -5.33 -5.16 15.72
N THR A 133 -4.80 -4.12 15.08
CA THR A 133 -4.57 -2.80 15.71
C THR A 133 -5.39 -1.71 15.03
N ALA A 134 -6.12 -0.91 15.80
CA ALA A 134 -6.94 0.20 15.30
C ALA A 134 -6.26 1.58 15.47
N GLN A 135 -5.09 1.63 16.12
CA GLN A 135 -4.50 2.87 16.62
C GLN A 135 -3.34 3.37 15.73
N ARG A 136 -3.24 4.70 15.63
CA ARG A 136 -2.20 5.43 14.90
C ARG A 136 -0.89 5.43 15.71
N GLN A 137 -0.13 4.34 15.64
CA GLN A 137 1.23 4.28 16.21
C GLN A 137 2.33 4.57 15.18
N LEU A 138 1.95 4.93 13.94
CA LEU A 138 2.87 5.12 12.83
C LEU A 138 2.51 6.38 12.03
N VAL A 139 3.52 7.15 11.61
CA VAL A 139 3.40 8.37 10.79
C VAL A 139 4.05 8.14 9.44
N THR A 140 3.49 8.75 8.39
CA THR A 140 3.82 8.38 7.01
C THR A 140 4.10 9.48 5.98
N ILE A 141 5.04 9.21 5.06
CA ILE A 141 5.49 9.98 3.89
C ILE A 141 5.08 9.28 2.57
N PHE A 142 4.86 10.07 1.52
CA PHE A 142 3.91 9.86 0.41
C PHE A 142 4.57 9.61 -0.96
N SER A 143 4.01 8.75 -1.84
CA SER A 143 4.55 8.46 -3.20
C SER A 143 3.50 8.13 -4.30
N ALA A 144 2.42 8.91 -4.51
CA ALA A 144 1.45 8.67 -5.61
C ALA A 144 1.64 9.59 -6.85
N PRO A 145 1.83 9.10 -8.10
CA PRO A 145 1.81 9.91 -9.34
C PRO A 145 0.51 10.68 -9.56
N ASN A 146 0.61 11.85 -10.19
CA ASN A 146 -0.52 12.69 -10.57
C ASN A 146 -1.59 12.78 -9.49
N TYR A 147 -1.16 13.02 -8.26
CA TYR A 147 -1.98 12.71 -7.11
C TYR A 147 -3.34 13.43 -7.17
N CYS A 148 -4.43 12.67 -7.09
CA CYS A 148 -5.80 13.18 -7.22
C CYS A 148 -6.12 13.92 -8.55
N GLY A 149 -5.23 13.93 -9.54
CA GLY A 149 -5.34 14.80 -10.71
C GLY A 149 -5.02 16.28 -10.43
N GLU A 150 -4.44 16.60 -9.28
CA GLU A 150 -4.14 17.97 -8.83
C GLU A 150 -2.64 18.30 -8.90
N PHE A 151 -1.78 17.29 -9.03
CA PHE A 151 -0.32 17.45 -9.01
C PHE A 151 0.29 16.87 -10.28
N ASP A 152 1.36 17.45 -10.82
CA ASP A 152 2.02 16.95 -12.05
C ASP A 152 3.22 16.03 -11.73
N ASN A 153 3.08 15.19 -10.70
CA ASN A 153 4.19 14.37 -10.22
C ASN A 153 4.21 12.99 -10.89
N ALA A 154 5.41 12.45 -11.13
CA ALA A 154 5.58 11.09 -11.64
C ALA A 154 5.44 10.04 -10.53
N GLY A 155 5.19 8.80 -10.95
CA GLY A 155 5.16 7.62 -10.09
C GLY A 155 6.46 6.86 -10.27
N ALA A 156 6.90 6.14 -9.26
CA ALA A 156 8.14 5.39 -9.32
C ALA A 156 7.97 4.00 -8.71
N MET A 157 8.54 3.02 -9.40
CA MET A 157 8.80 1.69 -8.88
C MET A 157 10.29 1.58 -8.58
N MET A 158 10.64 1.08 -7.39
CA MET A 158 12.02 0.70 -7.07
C MET A 158 12.20 -0.80 -7.25
N SER A 159 13.11 -1.20 -8.15
CA SER A 159 13.55 -2.59 -8.31
C SER A 159 14.82 -2.79 -7.49
N VAL A 160 14.86 -3.88 -6.72
CA VAL A 160 16.04 -4.31 -5.94
C VAL A 160 16.41 -5.69 -6.47
N ASP A 161 17.65 -5.85 -6.94
CA ASP A 161 18.15 -7.14 -7.42
C ASP A 161 18.83 -7.96 -6.31
N GLU A 162 19.36 -9.13 -6.68
CA GLU A 162 20.02 -10.07 -5.76
C GLU A 162 21.30 -9.50 -5.12
N ASP A 163 21.94 -8.51 -5.75
CA ASP A 163 23.13 -7.82 -5.24
C ASP A 163 22.78 -6.53 -4.45
N LEU A 164 21.49 -6.33 -4.16
CA LEU A 164 20.93 -5.13 -3.51
C LEU A 164 21.10 -3.84 -4.32
N MET A 165 21.33 -3.95 -5.62
CA MET A 165 21.34 -2.78 -6.50
C MET A 165 19.92 -2.24 -6.63
N CYS A 166 19.74 -0.98 -6.25
CA CYS A 166 18.47 -0.28 -6.39
C CYS A 166 18.42 0.46 -7.73
N SER A 167 17.37 0.22 -8.51
CA SER A 167 17.07 0.94 -9.75
C SER A 167 15.63 1.44 -9.75
N PHE A 168 15.34 2.48 -10.55
CA PHE A 168 14.04 3.15 -10.55
C PHE A 168 13.42 3.15 -11.94
N GLN A 169 12.15 2.78 -12.00
CA GLN A 169 11.31 2.90 -13.19
C GLN A 169 10.28 4.01 -12.95
N ILE A 170 10.26 5.03 -13.80
CA ILE A 170 9.43 6.22 -13.60
C ILE A 170 8.26 6.22 -14.58
N LEU A 171 7.04 6.22 -14.04
CA LEU A 171 5.79 6.39 -14.77
C LEU A 171 5.41 7.87 -14.77
N LYS A 172 5.62 8.53 -15.92
CA LYS A 172 5.18 9.92 -16.09
C LYS A 172 3.66 10.01 -16.20
N PRO A 173 3.05 11.10 -15.71
CA PRO A 173 1.64 11.39 -15.94
C PRO A 173 1.31 11.37 -17.44
N ALA A 174 0.09 10.95 -17.75
CA ALA A 174 -0.44 10.93 -19.11
C ALA A 174 -1.00 12.30 -19.52
#